data_AF-A0A2K4ZD25-F1
#
_entry.id   AF-A0A2K4ZD25-F1
#
_cell.length_a   1.000
_cell.length_b   1.000
_cell.length_c   1.000
_cell.angle_alpha   90.00
_cell.angle_beta   90.00
_cell.angle_gamma   90.00
#
_symmetry.space_group_name_H-M   'P 1'
#
loop_
_entity.id
_entity.type
_entity.pdbx_description
1 polymer ?
#
loop_
_entity_poly.entity_id
_entity_poly.type
_entity_poly.pdbx_seq_one_letter_code
_entity_poly.pdbx_strand_id
1 'polypeptide(L)'
;MEDIVLIGGGGHALSIADTIINGKKYKIVGYTDVADVRSPLRYLGTDEMLECLLDRGVINAAITVGYLGKSSIRDRLYYRAKQAGFRLPKIIDPSAVVSGSADVGEGVFIGKNAVVNAGAKIGKMCIINTGAIIEHNNQIGEYSHIAVGATLCGDVRVGEHTLIGANATIIQGAHIGMNAIIGAGSVVIGDVSDDSRVIGVWGRM
;
A
#
# COMPACT_ATOMS: atom_id res chain seq x y z
N MET A 1 -5.39 -11.93 -20.10
CA MET A 1 -5.24 -11.53 -18.69
C MET A 1 -4.29 -12.53 -18.05
N GLU A 2 -3.28 -12.04 -17.32
CA GLU A 2 -2.38 -12.92 -16.57
C GLU A 2 -3.04 -13.32 -15.24
N ASP A 3 -2.73 -14.51 -14.74
CA ASP A 3 -3.25 -14.96 -13.44
C ASP A 3 -2.51 -14.28 -12.29
N ILE A 4 -3.24 -13.94 -11.23
CA ILE A 4 -2.71 -13.35 -9.99
C ILE A 4 -3.32 -14.01 -8.75
N VAL A 5 -2.50 -14.36 -7.77
CA VAL A 5 -2.95 -14.79 -6.44
C VAL A 5 -2.93 -13.63 -5.45
N LEU A 6 -3.90 -13.59 -4.54
CA LEU A 6 -3.89 -12.65 -3.42
C LEU A 6 -3.32 -13.33 -2.17
N ILE A 7 -2.39 -12.67 -1.48
CA ILE A 7 -1.82 -13.15 -0.22
C ILE A 7 -2.45 -12.32 0.91
N GLY A 8 -3.48 -12.89 1.53
CA GLY A 8 -4.41 -12.27 2.46
C GLY A 8 -5.85 -12.21 1.91
N GLY A 9 -6.84 -12.67 2.69
CA GLY A 9 -8.25 -12.70 2.29
C GLY A 9 -9.14 -11.64 2.93
N GLY A 10 -8.59 -10.81 3.83
CA GLY A 10 -9.32 -9.88 4.68
C GLY A 10 -9.93 -8.66 3.96
N GLY A 11 -10.45 -7.70 4.71
CA GLY A 11 -11.19 -6.55 4.17
C GLY A 11 -10.41 -5.70 3.15
N HIS A 12 -9.10 -5.50 3.36
CA HIS A 12 -8.27 -4.77 2.39
C HIS A 12 -8.10 -5.53 1.06
N ALA A 13 -8.14 -6.87 1.09
CA ALA A 13 -8.11 -7.71 -0.10
C ALA A 13 -9.31 -7.46 -1.01
N LEU A 14 -10.49 -7.14 -0.44
CA LEU A 14 -11.68 -6.82 -1.23
C LEU A 14 -11.48 -5.52 -2.03
N SER A 15 -10.86 -4.50 -1.43
CA SER A 15 -10.55 -3.25 -2.11
C SER A 15 -9.58 -3.47 -3.28
N ILE A 16 -8.52 -4.26 -3.05
CA ILE A 16 -7.51 -4.58 -4.07
C ILE A 16 -8.12 -5.47 -5.17
N ALA A 17 -8.92 -6.47 -4.79
CA ALA A 17 -9.59 -7.36 -5.73
C ALA A 17 -10.53 -6.58 -6.66
N ASP A 18 -11.34 -5.67 -6.11
CA ASP A 18 -12.23 -4.82 -6.90
C ASP A 18 -11.43 -3.94 -7.90
N THR A 19 -10.31 -3.37 -7.47
CA THR A 19 -9.39 -2.65 -8.36
C THR A 19 -8.83 -3.55 -9.47
N ILE A 20 -8.38 -4.77 -9.16
CA ILE A 20 -7.87 -5.73 -10.15
C ILE A 20 -8.95 -6.10 -11.18
N ILE A 21 -10.17 -6.40 -10.71
CA ILE A 21 -11.31 -6.77 -11.54
C ILE A 21 -11.66 -5.63 -12.50
N ASN A 22 -11.76 -4.39 -12.00
CA ASN A 22 -12.07 -3.22 -12.81
C ASN A 22 -10.95 -2.86 -13.79
N GLY A 23 -9.69 -3.10 -13.42
CA GLY A 23 -8.54 -2.87 -14.29
C GLY A 23 -8.40 -3.89 -15.44
N LYS A 24 -9.07 -5.05 -15.36
CA LYS A 24 -9.11 -6.11 -16.41
C LYS A 24 -7.73 -6.58 -16.91
N LYS A 25 -6.66 -6.31 -16.17
CA LYS A 25 -5.29 -6.72 -16.51
C LYS A 25 -5.00 -8.15 -16.04
N TYR A 26 -5.45 -8.47 -14.83
CA TYR A 26 -5.22 -9.76 -14.20
C TYR A 26 -6.52 -10.50 -13.91
N LYS A 27 -6.42 -11.82 -13.82
CA LYS A 27 -7.47 -12.72 -13.36
C LYS A 27 -7.11 -13.26 -11.98
N ILE A 28 -7.94 -12.98 -10.99
CA ILE A 28 -7.72 -13.45 -9.62
C ILE A 28 -8.00 -14.96 -9.56
N VAL A 29 -7.00 -15.77 -9.19
CA VAL A 29 -7.17 -17.23 -9.05
C VAL A 29 -7.78 -17.63 -7.71
N GLY A 30 -7.64 -16.77 -6.71
CA GLY A 30 -8.09 -16.96 -5.34
C GLY A 30 -7.14 -16.26 -4.37
N TYR A 31 -7.26 -16.60 -3.09
CA TYR A 31 -6.41 -16.05 -2.03
C TYR A 31 -5.80 -17.14 -1.14
N THR A 32 -4.62 -16.87 -0.60
CA THR A 32 -4.05 -17.61 0.53
C THR A 32 -4.18 -16.81 1.82
N ASP A 33 -4.35 -17.49 2.95
CA ASP A 33 -4.37 -16.88 4.28
C ASP A 33 -4.12 -17.96 5.34
N VAL A 34 -3.92 -17.58 6.61
CA VAL A 34 -3.69 -18.55 7.70
C VAL A 34 -4.87 -19.50 7.92
N ALA A 35 -6.07 -19.07 7.54
CA ALA A 35 -7.31 -19.85 7.55
C ALA A 35 -8.31 -19.25 6.55
N ASP A 36 -9.39 -19.97 6.24
CA ASP A 36 -10.47 -19.40 5.45
C ASP A 36 -11.17 -18.27 6.23
N VAL A 37 -11.01 -17.04 5.76
CA VAL A 37 -11.60 -15.84 6.36
C VAL A 37 -13.00 -15.54 5.80
N ARG A 38 -13.61 -16.49 5.07
CA ARG A 38 -14.94 -16.38 4.44
C ARG A 38 -15.06 -15.18 3.50
N SER A 39 -13.96 -14.90 2.80
CA SER A 39 -13.96 -13.92 1.70
C SER A 39 -14.89 -14.39 0.58
N PRO A 40 -15.54 -13.49 -0.19
CA PRO A 40 -16.20 -13.86 -1.45
C PRO A 40 -15.23 -14.40 -2.51
N LEU A 41 -13.92 -14.21 -2.32
CA LEU A 41 -12.88 -14.80 -3.15
C LEU A 41 -12.66 -16.27 -2.79
N ARG A 42 -12.21 -17.07 -3.76
CA ARG A 42 -11.90 -18.49 -3.53
C ARG A 42 -10.69 -18.63 -2.60
N TYR A 43 -10.87 -19.31 -1.46
CA TYR A 43 -9.76 -19.73 -0.61
C TYR A 43 -8.97 -20.88 -1.28
N LEU A 44 -7.65 -20.74 -1.32
CA LEU A 44 -6.74 -21.71 -1.95
C LEU A 44 -5.96 -22.54 -0.93
N GLY A 45 -5.95 -22.15 0.34
CA GLY A 45 -5.13 -22.74 1.39
C GLY A 45 -4.22 -21.70 2.05
N THR A 46 -3.24 -22.20 2.81
CA THR A 46 -2.23 -21.35 3.45
C THR A 46 -1.17 -20.88 2.45
N ASP A 47 -0.23 -20.06 2.90
CA ASP A 47 0.91 -19.61 2.09
C ASP A 47 1.87 -20.75 1.69
N GLU A 48 1.63 -22.00 2.14
CA GLU A 48 2.31 -23.20 1.65
C GLU A 48 1.93 -23.52 0.20
N MET A 49 0.80 -23.01 -0.27
CA MET A 49 0.34 -23.23 -1.65
C MET A 49 1.08 -22.39 -2.69
N LEU A 50 1.91 -21.42 -2.26
CA LEU A 50 2.58 -20.49 -3.16
C LEU A 50 3.47 -21.18 -4.20
N GLU A 51 4.27 -22.17 -3.81
CA GLU A 51 5.13 -22.93 -4.75
C GLU A 51 4.28 -23.74 -5.75
N CYS A 52 3.27 -24.45 -5.27
CA CYS A 52 2.34 -25.20 -6.10
C CYS A 52 1.59 -24.30 -7.12
N LEU A 53 1.29 -23.05 -6.76
CA LEU A 53 0.66 -22.08 -7.66
C LEU A 53 1.63 -21.63 -8.77
N LEU A 54 2.91 -21.45 -8.46
CA LEU A 54 3.94 -21.14 -9.45
C LEU A 54 4.13 -22.29 -10.44
N ASP A 55 4.19 -23.53 -9.96
CA ASP A 55 4.29 -24.73 -10.82
C ASP A 55 3.10 -24.85 -11.79
N ARG A 56 1.95 -24.31 -11.39
CA ARG A 56 0.73 -24.23 -12.20
C ARG A 56 0.67 -23.01 -13.11
N GLY A 57 1.72 -22.18 -13.15
CA GLY A 57 1.87 -21.03 -14.03
C GLY A 57 1.36 -19.70 -13.46
N VAL A 58 0.96 -19.63 -12.18
CA VAL A 58 0.57 -18.36 -11.54
C VAL A 58 1.83 -17.63 -11.09
N ILE A 59 2.31 -16.68 -11.89
CA ILE A 59 3.58 -15.97 -11.65
C ILE A 59 3.43 -14.63 -10.93
N ASN A 60 2.21 -14.10 -10.82
CA ASN A 60 1.94 -12.82 -10.17
C ASN A 60 1.27 -13.03 -8.80
N ALA A 61 1.69 -12.26 -7.81
CA ALA A 61 1.05 -12.20 -6.50
C ALA A 61 0.81 -10.74 -6.06
N ALA A 62 -0.31 -10.48 -5.39
CA ALA A 62 -0.55 -9.22 -4.69
C ALA A 62 -0.70 -9.50 -3.20
N ILE A 63 0.10 -8.82 -2.38
CA ILE A 63 -0.07 -8.87 -0.92
C ILE A 63 -1.17 -7.90 -0.55
N THR A 64 -2.22 -8.45 0.02
CA THR A 64 -3.48 -7.75 0.30
C THR A 64 -3.72 -7.51 1.78
N VAL A 65 -2.72 -7.81 2.61
CA VAL A 65 -2.69 -7.44 4.02
C VAL A 65 -2.49 -5.93 4.13
N GLY A 66 -3.48 -5.24 4.72
CA GLY A 66 -3.41 -3.81 5.01
C GLY A 66 -2.50 -3.50 6.20
N TYR A 67 -2.56 -2.28 6.71
CA TYR A 67 -1.80 -1.90 7.90
C TYR A 67 -2.39 -2.55 9.16
N LEU A 68 -1.57 -3.36 9.85
CA LEU A 68 -1.91 -4.06 11.09
C LEU A 68 -1.11 -3.54 12.30
N GLY A 69 -0.78 -2.24 12.32
CA GLY A 69 0.11 -1.65 13.32
C GLY A 69 1.59 -1.86 12.97
N LYS A 70 2.47 -1.79 13.98
CA LYS A 70 3.93 -2.03 13.88
C LYS A 70 4.24 -3.53 13.65
N SER A 71 3.61 -4.14 12.65
CA SER A 71 3.77 -5.56 12.30
C SER A 71 4.59 -5.69 11.01
N SER A 72 5.55 -6.61 11.00
CA SER A 72 6.37 -6.96 9.83
C SER A 72 5.71 -8.02 8.93
N ILE A 73 4.39 -8.23 9.07
CA ILE A 73 3.66 -9.23 8.29
C ILE A 73 3.80 -9.01 6.78
N ARG A 74 3.70 -7.76 6.33
CA ARG A 74 3.76 -7.41 4.90
C ARG A 74 5.15 -7.66 4.33
N ASP A 75 6.19 -7.35 5.11
CA ASP A 75 7.59 -7.65 4.82
C ASP A 75 7.82 -9.14 4.64
N ARG A 76 7.37 -9.93 5.64
CA ARG A 76 7.56 -11.38 5.63
C ARG A 76 6.87 -12.02 4.43
N LEU A 77 5.65 -11.59 4.12
CA LEU A 77 4.91 -12.07 2.95
C LEU A 77 5.58 -11.65 1.65
N TYR A 78 6.14 -10.42 1.59
CA TYR A 78 6.91 -9.94 0.45
C TYR A 78 8.11 -10.83 0.19
N TYR A 79 8.97 -11.04 1.18
CA TYR A 79 10.16 -11.88 1.02
C TYR A 79 9.80 -13.33 0.70
N ARG A 80 8.76 -13.89 1.34
CA ARG A 80 8.28 -15.24 1.02
C ARG A 80 7.84 -15.36 -0.44
N ALA A 81 7.04 -14.42 -0.94
CA ALA A 81 6.60 -14.41 -2.34
C ALA A 81 7.78 -14.24 -3.31
N LYS A 82 8.71 -13.33 -3.01
CA LYS A 82 9.92 -13.12 -3.84
C LYS A 82 10.83 -14.35 -3.86
N GLN A 83 11.04 -15.00 -2.72
CA GLN A 83 11.85 -16.22 -2.60
C GLN A 83 11.23 -17.39 -3.37
N ALA A 84 9.91 -17.51 -3.34
CA ALA A 84 9.21 -18.50 -4.15
C ALA A 84 9.34 -18.21 -5.66
N GLY A 85 9.53 -16.95 -6.06
CA GLY A 85 9.73 -16.55 -7.47
C GLY A 85 8.60 -15.71 -8.07
N PHE A 86 7.66 -15.23 -7.24
CA PHE A 86 6.57 -14.38 -7.72
C PHE A 86 7.04 -12.98 -8.13
N ARG A 87 6.33 -12.44 -9.12
CA ARG A 87 6.31 -11.01 -9.43
C ARG A 87 5.23 -10.34 -8.59
N LEU A 88 5.54 -9.18 -8.01
CA LEU A 88 4.57 -8.37 -7.28
C LEU A 88 4.22 -7.12 -8.07
N PRO A 89 3.28 -7.20 -9.03
CA PRO A 89 2.96 -6.05 -9.85
C PRO A 89 2.37 -4.91 -9.01
N LYS A 90 2.52 -3.69 -9.53
CA LYS A 90 1.76 -2.53 -9.06
C LYS A 90 0.28 -2.74 -9.36
N ILE A 91 -0.55 -2.50 -8.36
CA ILE A 91 -2.00 -2.54 -8.50
C ILE A 91 -2.51 -1.11 -8.39
N ILE A 92 -2.88 -0.53 -9.53
CA ILE A 92 -3.31 0.86 -9.64
C ILE A 92 -4.75 0.87 -10.14
N ASP A 93 -5.63 1.52 -9.39
CA ASP A 93 -7.02 1.66 -9.77
C ASP A 93 -7.18 2.51 -11.05
N PRO A 94 -8.05 2.13 -12.00
CA PRO A 94 -8.26 2.93 -13.21
C PRO A 94 -8.72 4.37 -12.96
N SER A 95 -9.31 4.66 -11.80
CA SER A 95 -9.70 6.02 -11.40
C SER A 95 -8.58 6.84 -10.76
N ALA A 96 -7.44 6.22 -10.44
CA ALA A 96 -6.30 6.94 -9.89
C ALA A 96 -5.60 7.80 -10.96
N VAL A 97 -5.14 8.99 -10.57
CA VAL A 97 -4.36 9.88 -11.44
C VAL A 97 -2.91 9.81 -10.99
N VAL A 98 -2.07 9.17 -11.80
CA VAL A 98 -0.65 9.00 -11.52
C VAL A 98 0.15 9.72 -12.60
N SER A 99 1.00 10.68 -12.20
CA SER A 99 1.88 11.40 -13.12
C SER A 99 2.83 10.43 -13.84
N GLY A 100 3.08 10.67 -15.13
CA GLY A 100 4.07 9.91 -15.89
C GLY A 100 5.51 10.10 -15.41
N SER A 101 5.78 11.12 -14.60
CA SER A 101 7.09 11.36 -13.96
C SER A 101 7.18 10.81 -12.53
N ALA A 102 6.12 10.21 -12.00
CA ALA A 102 6.16 9.57 -10.70
C ALA A 102 6.90 8.23 -10.78
N ASP A 103 7.75 7.96 -9.79
CA ASP A 103 8.38 6.66 -9.63
C ASP A 103 7.60 5.84 -8.60
N VAL A 104 7.12 4.67 -9.02
CA VAL A 104 6.28 3.80 -8.18
C VAL A 104 6.92 2.43 -8.12
N GLY A 105 7.27 2.03 -6.89
CA GLY A 105 7.92 0.78 -6.56
C GLY A 105 7.06 -0.47 -6.78
N GLU A 106 7.71 -1.63 -6.65
CA GLU A 106 7.08 -2.95 -6.76
C GLU A 106 6.01 -3.16 -5.66
N GLY A 107 4.94 -3.88 -5.98
CA GLY A 107 3.90 -4.28 -5.02
C GLY A 107 3.10 -3.13 -4.40
N VAL A 108 3.25 -1.91 -4.91
CA VAL A 108 2.46 -0.75 -4.46
C VAL A 108 1.00 -0.92 -4.87
N PHE A 109 0.10 -0.60 -3.93
CA PHE A 109 -1.31 -0.42 -4.20
C PHE A 109 -1.65 1.08 -4.25
N ILE A 110 -2.33 1.50 -5.32
CA ILE A 110 -2.90 2.84 -5.47
C ILE A 110 -4.41 2.68 -5.66
N GLY A 111 -5.17 3.13 -4.67
CA GLY A 111 -6.61 2.98 -4.59
C GLY A 111 -7.40 3.97 -5.43
N LYS A 112 -8.73 3.84 -5.37
CA LYS A 112 -9.66 4.65 -6.15
C LYS A 112 -9.48 6.14 -5.90
N ASN A 113 -9.52 6.93 -6.97
CA ASN A 113 -9.41 8.40 -6.94
C ASN A 113 -8.17 8.95 -6.20
N ALA A 114 -7.15 8.12 -5.95
CA ALA A 114 -5.89 8.61 -5.41
C ALA A 114 -5.13 9.41 -6.47
N VAL A 115 -4.39 10.42 -6.03
CA VAL A 115 -3.59 11.30 -6.90
C VAL A 115 -2.13 11.20 -6.50
N VAL A 116 -1.25 10.93 -7.47
CA VAL A 116 0.20 10.92 -7.30
C VAL A 116 0.81 11.88 -8.33
N ASN A 117 1.25 13.05 -7.86
CA ASN A 117 1.71 14.14 -8.72
C ASN A 117 3.19 14.01 -9.14
N ALA A 118 3.64 14.97 -9.94
CA ALA A 118 4.92 14.94 -10.64
C ALA A 118 6.13 14.79 -9.69
N GLY A 119 7.08 13.94 -10.06
CA GLY A 119 8.32 13.74 -9.32
C GLY A 119 8.18 13.00 -7.98
N ALA A 120 6.96 12.59 -7.59
CA ALA A 120 6.76 11.78 -6.40
C ALA A 120 7.45 10.42 -6.54
N LYS A 121 8.06 9.95 -5.45
CA LYS A 121 8.73 8.65 -5.33
C LYS A 121 8.03 7.81 -4.28
N ILE A 122 7.47 6.69 -4.68
CA ILE A 122 6.71 5.79 -3.82
C ILE A 122 7.49 4.48 -3.67
N GLY A 123 7.97 4.21 -2.46
CA GLY A 123 8.70 3.00 -2.11
C GLY A 123 7.88 1.73 -2.34
N LYS A 124 8.58 0.58 -2.40
CA LYS A 124 7.93 -0.72 -2.61
C LYS A 124 6.92 -1.00 -1.50
N MET A 125 5.89 -1.77 -1.82
CA MET A 125 4.86 -2.19 -0.87
C MET A 125 4.17 -1.02 -0.15
N CYS A 126 4.18 0.20 -0.69
CA CYS A 126 3.35 1.26 -0.15
C CYS A 126 1.85 1.03 -0.44
N ILE A 127 1.00 1.57 0.43
CA ILE A 127 -0.44 1.66 0.22
C ILE A 127 -0.77 3.15 0.09
N ILE A 128 -1.17 3.57 -1.10
CA ILE A 128 -1.77 4.88 -1.34
C ILE A 128 -3.27 4.64 -1.44
N ASN A 129 -3.98 4.84 -0.34
CA ASN A 129 -5.36 4.39 -0.21
C ASN A 129 -6.35 5.34 -0.92
N THR A 130 -7.63 4.95 -0.94
CA THR A 130 -8.71 5.66 -1.62
C THR A 130 -8.69 7.17 -1.34
N GLY A 131 -8.65 7.98 -2.40
CA GLY A 131 -8.71 9.43 -2.31
C GLY A 131 -7.49 10.10 -1.67
N ALA A 132 -6.41 9.37 -1.38
CA ALA A 132 -5.18 9.99 -0.89
C ALA A 132 -4.53 10.86 -1.97
N ILE A 133 -3.98 12.02 -1.57
CA ILE A 133 -3.34 12.99 -2.45
C ILE A 133 -1.86 13.10 -2.07
N ILE A 134 -0.99 12.76 -3.02
CA ILE A 134 0.46 12.88 -2.91
C ILE A 134 0.91 13.97 -3.88
N GLU A 135 1.24 15.15 -3.34
CA GLU A 135 1.71 16.27 -4.16
C GLU A 135 3.11 16.06 -4.74
N HIS A 136 3.56 17.01 -5.55
CA HIS A 136 4.84 16.94 -6.26
C HIS A 136 6.04 16.66 -5.33
N ASN A 137 7.04 15.96 -5.87
CA ASN A 137 8.35 15.68 -5.24
C ASN A 137 8.32 14.98 -3.87
N ASN A 138 7.18 14.44 -3.47
CA ASN A 138 7.06 13.64 -2.25
C ASN A 138 7.98 12.40 -2.31
N GLN A 139 8.51 12.00 -1.16
CA GLN A 139 9.31 10.77 -1.02
C GLN A 139 8.69 9.90 0.07
N ILE A 140 8.15 8.74 -0.30
CA ILE A 140 7.44 7.84 0.62
C ILE A 140 8.24 6.56 0.75
N GLY A 141 8.75 6.29 1.96
CA GLY A 141 9.50 5.10 2.31
C GLY A 141 8.68 3.82 2.17
N GLU A 142 9.39 2.71 2.01
CA GLU A 142 8.80 1.39 1.77
C GLU A 142 7.80 0.97 2.86
N TYR A 143 6.82 0.15 2.47
CA TYR A 143 5.79 -0.41 3.36
C TYR A 143 4.88 0.61 4.08
N SER A 144 5.04 1.91 3.81
CA SER A 144 4.22 2.96 4.39
C SER A 144 2.79 2.94 3.86
N HIS A 145 1.86 3.44 4.67
CA HIS A 145 0.44 3.50 4.36
C HIS A 145 -0.04 4.94 4.47
N ILE A 146 -0.35 5.53 3.32
CA ILE A 146 -1.08 6.79 3.22
C ILE A 146 -2.57 6.45 3.17
N ALA A 147 -3.27 6.64 4.28
CA ALA A 147 -4.63 6.15 4.45
C ALA A 147 -5.65 7.00 3.70
N VAL A 148 -6.92 6.56 3.79
CA VAL A 148 -8.03 7.10 3.01
C VAL A 148 -8.12 8.62 3.18
N GLY A 149 -8.12 9.34 2.06
CA GLY A 149 -8.27 10.80 2.03
C GLY A 149 -7.12 11.59 2.67
N ALA A 150 -6.00 10.96 3.02
CA ALA A 150 -4.84 11.68 3.55
C ALA A 150 -4.15 12.51 2.45
N THR A 151 -3.64 13.68 2.82
CA THR A 151 -3.00 14.63 1.90
C THR A 151 -1.57 14.92 2.35
N LEU A 152 -0.61 14.69 1.45
CA LEU A 152 0.76 15.16 1.59
C LEU A 152 0.96 16.35 0.64
N CYS A 153 1.27 17.53 1.19
CA CYS A 153 1.65 18.68 0.39
C CYS A 153 3.03 18.48 -0.25
N GLY A 154 3.46 19.45 -1.08
CA GLY A 154 4.70 19.34 -1.87
C GLY A 154 5.95 19.09 -1.02
N ASP A 155 6.86 18.28 -1.55
CA ASP A 155 8.20 18.04 -0.99
C ASP A 155 8.22 17.40 0.42
N VAL A 156 7.15 16.71 0.83
CA VAL A 156 7.12 15.94 2.09
C VAL A 156 7.93 14.64 1.97
N ARG A 157 8.63 14.26 3.05
CA ARG A 157 9.30 12.95 3.16
C ARG A 157 8.66 12.13 4.26
N VAL A 158 8.32 10.90 3.95
CA VAL A 158 7.73 9.92 4.86
C VAL A 158 8.69 8.74 4.97
N GLY A 159 9.09 8.40 6.19
CA GLY A 159 9.95 7.25 6.47
C GLY A 159 9.25 5.93 6.18
N GLU A 160 10.01 4.83 6.23
CA GLU A 160 9.50 3.48 6.02
C GLU A 160 8.51 3.09 7.12
N HIS A 161 7.61 2.14 6.83
CA HIS A 161 6.65 1.57 7.78
C HIS A 161 5.76 2.60 8.50
N THR A 162 5.57 3.77 7.89
CA THR A 162 4.85 4.89 8.50
C THR A 162 3.39 4.87 8.12
N LEU A 163 2.51 5.15 9.10
CA LEU A 163 1.09 5.36 8.86
C LEU A 163 0.77 6.86 8.84
N ILE A 164 0.27 7.34 7.71
CA ILE A 164 -0.44 8.61 7.65
C ILE A 164 -1.94 8.32 7.73
N GLY A 165 -2.56 8.64 8.86
CA GLY A 165 -3.95 8.29 9.17
C GLY A 165 -4.98 8.94 8.23
N ALA A 166 -6.19 8.37 8.23
CA ALA A 166 -7.24 8.80 7.30
C ALA A 166 -7.56 10.30 7.47
N ASN A 167 -7.70 11.02 6.36
CA ASN A 167 -7.92 12.47 6.31
C ASN A 167 -6.86 13.31 7.09
N ALA A 168 -5.67 12.77 7.35
CA ALA A 168 -4.58 13.57 7.88
C ALA A 168 -3.97 14.45 6.78
N THR A 169 -3.48 15.64 7.14
CA THR A 169 -2.78 16.56 6.23
C THR A 169 -1.37 16.82 6.75
N ILE A 170 -0.38 16.63 5.88
CA ILE A 170 1.03 16.94 6.17
C ILE A 170 1.44 18.14 5.31
N ILE A 171 1.88 19.24 5.95
CA ILE A 171 2.25 20.46 5.22
C ILE A 171 3.56 20.29 4.45
N GLN A 172 3.80 21.21 3.51
CA GLN A 172 4.92 21.17 2.60
C GLN A 172 6.28 21.07 3.32
N GLY A 173 7.18 20.25 2.75
CA GLY A 173 8.55 20.12 3.23
C GLY A 173 8.74 19.40 4.58
N ALA A 174 7.67 18.94 5.22
CA ALA A 174 7.79 18.23 6.50
C ALA A 174 8.44 16.86 6.34
N HIS A 175 9.21 16.45 7.36
CA HIS A 175 9.79 15.13 7.48
C HIS A 175 9.05 14.31 8.53
N ILE A 176 8.49 13.19 8.11
CA ILE A 176 7.84 12.20 8.99
C ILE A 176 8.78 11.01 9.11
N GLY A 177 9.25 10.74 10.31
CA GLY A 177 10.18 9.65 10.61
C GLY A 177 9.60 8.26 10.36
N MET A 178 10.47 7.25 10.32
CA MET A 178 10.09 5.85 10.12
C MET A 178 9.28 5.32 11.30
N ASN A 179 8.42 4.33 11.05
CA ASN A 179 7.52 3.74 12.06
C ASN A 179 6.59 4.74 12.76
N ALA A 180 6.49 5.97 12.25
CA ALA A 180 5.65 6.98 12.84
C ALA A 180 4.16 6.68 12.57
N ILE A 181 3.31 7.18 13.46
CA ILE A 181 1.86 7.05 13.36
C ILE A 181 1.24 8.43 13.47
N ILE A 182 0.75 8.93 12.35
CA ILE A 182 -0.08 10.13 12.30
C ILE A 182 -1.54 9.69 12.45
N GLY A 183 -2.22 10.18 13.48
CA GLY A 183 -3.63 9.86 13.72
C GLY A 183 -4.55 10.38 12.63
N ALA A 184 -5.71 9.75 12.47
CA ALA A 184 -6.73 10.22 11.55
C ALA A 184 -7.15 11.67 11.87
N GLY A 185 -7.37 12.47 10.82
CA GLY A 185 -7.77 13.88 10.92
C GLY A 185 -6.71 14.83 11.46
N SER A 186 -5.47 14.38 11.63
CA SER A 186 -4.38 15.23 12.16
C SER A 186 -3.88 16.22 11.11
N VAL A 187 -3.41 17.38 11.57
CA VAL A 187 -2.72 18.36 10.73
C VAL A 187 -1.30 18.50 11.25
N VAL A 188 -0.33 18.08 10.46
CA VAL A 188 1.09 18.07 10.82
C VAL A 188 1.78 19.24 10.15
N ILE A 189 2.15 20.24 10.96
CA ILE A 189 2.76 21.50 10.55
C ILE A 189 4.27 21.56 10.81
N GLY A 190 4.93 20.41 10.95
CA GLY A 190 6.37 20.31 11.17
C GLY A 190 6.84 18.86 11.24
N ASP A 191 8.13 18.67 11.52
CA ASP A 191 8.75 17.35 11.52
C ASP A 191 8.21 16.45 12.67
N VAL A 192 8.19 15.15 12.40
CA VAL A 192 7.81 14.09 13.35
C VAL A 192 8.98 13.11 13.42
N SER A 193 9.48 12.84 14.63
CA SER A 193 10.60 11.90 14.82
C SER A 193 10.19 10.46 14.54
N ASP A 194 11.18 9.61 14.33
CA ASP A 194 10.99 8.16 14.22
C ASP A 194 10.21 7.59 15.41
N ASP A 195 9.48 6.50 15.17
CA ASP A 195 8.71 5.74 16.16
C ASP A 195 7.63 6.51 16.93
N SER A 196 7.39 7.77 16.55
CA SER A 196 6.50 8.68 17.25
C SER A 196 5.05 8.48 16.86
N ARG A 197 4.15 8.84 17.78
CA ARG A 197 2.71 8.87 17.51
C ARG A 197 2.18 10.26 17.80
N VAL A 198 1.53 10.87 16.82
CA VAL A 198 0.97 12.22 16.93
C VAL A 198 -0.50 12.23 16.53
N ILE A 199 -1.29 13.07 17.18
CA ILE A 199 -2.72 13.23 16.93
C ILE A 199 -3.09 14.73 17.00
N GLY A 200 -4.11 15.15 16.25
CA GLY A 200 -4.59 16.53 16.25
C GLY A 200 -3.67 17.47 15.46
N VAL A 201 -3.47 18.69 15.94
CA VAL A 201 -2.54 19.64 15.32
C VAL A 201 -1.15 19.44 15.93
N TRP A 202 -0.19 19.00 15.12
CA TRP A 202 1.19 18.73 15.54
C TRP A 202 2.17 19.71 14.93
N GLY A 203 3.08 20.24 15.75
CA GLY A 203 4.10 21.21 15.34
C GLY A 203 3.77 22.63 15.83
N ARG A 204 4.70 23.55 15.61
CA ARG A 204 4.54 24.99 15.93
C ARG A 204 4.89 25.79 14.68
N MET A 205 4.11 26.84 14.41
CA MET A 205 4.46 27.86 13.41
C MET A 205 5.58 28.76 13.93
#